data_AF-A0A963MHM6-F1
#
_entry.id   AF-A0A963MHM6-F1
#
_cell.length_a   1.000
_cell.length_b   1.000
_cell.length_c   1.000
_cell.angle_alpha   90.00
_cell.angle_beta   90.00
_cell.angle_gamma   90.00
#
_symmetry.space_group_name_H-M   'P 1'
#
loop_
_entity.id
_entity.type
_entity.pdbx_description
1 polymer ?
#
loop_
_entity_poly.entity_id
_entity_poly.type
_entity_poly.pdbx_seq_one_letter_code
_entity_poly.pdbx_strand_id
1 'polypeptide(L)'
;MKVIYVLHSHKAGGAERHLLDLMHGTAALGVEPLYAGPMDGWLGAQAEAAGVHCHHLPYHGLYDMPSLLRLARLARREHAALIHGHLTRGAYYAGWAGRLAGRPSVATAHSTNAGKHFGRAARIIAVSDAVRRFLIERGYDAGRIVTVHNGVPDATAHAPSREAARAALGLAPKRYAVFAPFTTRPQKHWFEDAWQALGPRV
;
A
#
# COMPACT_ATOMS: atom_id res chain seq x y z
N MET A 1 -20.20 7.14 -1.48
CA MET A 1 -19.19 8.16 -1.84
C MET A 1 -18.07 7.47 -2.60
N LYS A 2 -17.70 7.90 -3.81
CA LYS A 2 -16.69 7.19 -4.60
C LYS A 2 -15.28 7.72 -4.41
N VAL A 3 -14.31 6.83 -4.22
CA VAL A 3 -12.89 7.14 -4.05
C VAL A 3 -12.07 6.39 -5.09
N ILE A 4 -11.24 7.11 -5.84
CA ILE A 4 -10.30 6.48 -6.78
C ILE A 4 -8.98 6.23 -6.06
N TYR A 5 -8.58 4.97 -5.95
CA TYR A 5 -7.30 4.55 -5.42
C TYR A 5 -6.28 4.33 -6.53
N VAL A 6 -5.11 4.92 -6.38
CA VAL A 6 -4.03 4.90 -7.37
C VAL A 6 -2.78 4.27 -6.77
N LEU A 7 -2.38 3.13 -7.29
CA LEU A 7 -1.13 2.45 -6.94
C LEU A 7 -0.52 1.84 -8.20
N HIS A 8 0.77 2.06 -8.41
CA HIS A 8 1.52 1.39 -9.47
C HIS A 8 2.38 0.27 -8.87
N SER A 9 2.03 -0.98 -9.17
CA SER A 9 2.83 -2.16 -8.84
C SER A 9 2.41 -3.36 -9.67
N HIS A 10 3.39 -4.21 -9.98
CA HIS A 10 3.16 -5.48 -10.67
C HIS A 10 3.33 -6.70 -9.74
N LYS A 11 3.90 -6.53 -8.54
CA LYS A 11 4.23 -7.63 -7.63
C LYS A 11 3.50 -7.47 -6.30
N ALA A 12 3.26 -8.60 -5.62
CA ALA A 12 2.73 -8.58 -4.27
C ALA A 12 3.74 -7.95 -3.29
N GLY A 13 3.26 -7.04 -2.45
CA GLY A 13 4.03 -6.36 -1.42
C GLY A 13 3.13 -5.81 -0.32
N GLY A 14 3.73 -5.09 0.64
CA GLY A 14 3.00 -4.56 1.78
C GLY A 14 2.02 -3.44 1.40
N ALA A 15 2.38 -2.59 0.44
CA ALA A 15 1.53 -1.47 0.03
C ALA A 15 0.30 -1.92 -0.77
N GLU A 16 0.47 -2.97 -1.58
CA GLU A 16 -0.57 -3.60 -2.39
C GLU A 16 -1.59 -4.32 -1.50
N ARG A 17 -1.12 -5.13 -0.55
CA ARG A 17 -1.98 -5.79 0.45
C ARG A 17 -2.74 -4.76 1.28
N HIS A 18 -2.04 -3.74 1.78
CA HIS A 18 -2.66 -2.64 2.51
C HIS A 18 -3.74 -1.94 1.69
N LEU A 19 -3.50 -1.65 0.40
CA LEU A 19 -4.51 -0.99 -0.42
C LEU A 19 -5.73 -1.91 -0.65
N LEU A 20 -5.53 -3.20 -0.87
CA LEU A 20 -6.63 -4.16 -0.97
C LEU A 20 -7.48 -4.16 0.32
N ASP A 21 -6.84 -4.28 1.48
CA ASP A 21 -7.51 -4.25 2.78
C ASP A 21 -8.23 -2.92 3.02
N LEU A 22 -7.62 -1.80 2.60
CA LEU A 22 -8.22 -0.47 2.68
C LEU A 22 -9.48 -0.37 1.81
N MET A 23 -9.44 -0.86 0.58
CA MET A 23 -10.61 -0.86 -0.31
C MET A 23 -11.76 -1.70 0.25
N HIS A 24 -11.47 -2.86 0.85
CA HIS A 24 -12.48 -3.67 1.52
C HIS A 24 -13.05 -2.98 2.77
N GLY A 25 -12.17 -2.43 3.61
CA GLY A 25 -12.57 -1.76 4.84
C GLY A 25 -13.41 -0.52 4.57
N THR A 26 -13.07 0.27 3.55
CA THR A 26 -13.85 1.46 3.18
C THR A 26 -15.16 1.08 2.49
N ALA A 27 -15.18 0.01 1.69
CA ALA A 27 -16.42 -0.55 1.13
C ALA A 27 -17.42 -0.95 2.22
N ALA A 28 -16.96 -1.61 3.27
CA ALA A 28 -17.80 -1.96 4.42
C ALA A 28 -18.39 -0.74 5.16
N LEU A 29 -17.81 0.45 4.96
CA LEU A 29 -18.27 1.72 5.52
C LEU A 29 -19.09 2.56 4.51
N GLY A 30 -19.50 1.99 3.36
CA GLY A 30 -20.30 2.67 2.35
C GLY A 30 -19.52 3.59 1.40
N VAL A 31 -18.19 3.48 1.38
CA VAL A 31 -17.36 4.09 0.33
C VAL A 31 -17.39 3.17 -0.89
N GLU A 32 -17.47 3.73 -2.09
CA GLU A 32 -17.34 2.95 -3.32
C GLU A 32 -15.89 3.01 -3.79
N PRO A 33 -15.08 1.94 -3.59
CA PRO A 33 -13.71 1.92 -4.07
C PRO A 33 -13.68 1.75 -5.59
N LEU A 34 -12.81 2.52 -6.23
CA LEU A 34 -12.44 2.33 -7.63
C LEU A 34 -10.93 2.26 -7.73
N TYR A 35 -10.39 1.18 -8.28
CA TYR A 35 -8.94 1.03 -8.49
C TYR A 35 -8.54 1.52 -9.88
N ALA A 36 -7.55 2.40 -9.93
CA ALA A 36 -6.99 2.94 -11.17
C ALA A 36 -5.48 2.70 -11.20
N GLY A 37 -5.05 1.67 -11.92
CA GLY A 37 -3.64 1.26 -11.99
C GLY A 37 -3.39 0.07 -12.93
N PRO A 38 -2.16 -0.49 -12.91
CA PRO A 38 -1.83 -1.65 -13.72
C PRO A 38 -2.73 -2.83 -13.34
N MET A 39 -3.28 -3.51 -14.36
CA MET A 39 -4.16 -4.68 -14.21
C MET A 39 -3.41 -5.98 -14.48
N ASP A 40 -2.28 -5.88 -15.17
CA ASP A 40 -1.26 -6.90 -15.41
C ASP A 40 -0.34 -7.11 -14.18
N GLY A 41 -0.93 -7.09 -12.98
CA GLY A 41 -0.20 -7.16 -11.72
C GLY A 41 -1.04 -7.79 -10.62
N TRP A 42 -0.36 -8.20 -9.54
CA TRP A 42 -1.02 -8.87 -8.42
C TRP A 42 -2.21 -8.07 -7.86
N LEU A 43 -2.05 -6.76 -7.65
CA LEU A 43 -3.13 -5.94 -7.09
C LEU A 43 -4.35 -5.86 -8.02
N GLY A 44 -4.14 -5.73 -9.33
CA GLY A 44 -5.23 -5.68 -10.31
C GLY A 44 -6.06 -6.96 -10.31
N ALA A 45 -5.39 -8.12 -10.35
CA ALA A 45 -6.04 -9.42 -10.27
C ALA A 45 -6.84 -9.60 -8.97
N GLN A 46 -6.27 -9.19 -7.83
CA GLN A 46 -6.98 -9.28 -6.55
C GLN A 46 -8.18 -8.34 -6.47
N ALA A 47 -8.07 -7.13 -7.02
CA ALA A 47 -9.16 -6.15 -7.02
C ALA A 47 -10.32 -6.62 -7.91
N GLU A 48 -10.03 -7.18 -9.09
CA GLU A 48 -11.04 -7.81 -9.96
C GLU A 48 -11.71 -9.00 -9.27
N ALA A 49 -10.93 -9.90 -8.66
CA ALA A 49 -11.47 -11.05 -7.94
C ALA A 49 -12.36 -10.64 -6.75
N ALA A 50 -12.10 -9.48 -6.16
CA ALA A 50 -12.91 -8.90 -5.09
C ALA A 50 -14.13 -8.09 -5.61
N GLY A 51 -14.35 -8.02 -6.93
CA GLY A 51 -15.45 -7.27 -7.52
C GLY A 51 -15.29 -5.74 -7.41
N VAL A 52 -14.08 -5.25 -7.15
CA VAL A 52 -13.79 -3.80 -7.12
C VAL A 52 -13.84 -3.27 -8.56
N HIS A 53 -14.46 -2.11 -8.74
CA HIS A 53 -14.47 -1.45 -10.04
C HIS A 53 -13.02 -1.04 -10.41
N CYS A 54 -12.50 -1.59 -11.50
CA CYS A 54 -11.10 -1.38 -11.90
C CYS A 54 -10.99 -0.69 -13.27
N HIS A 55 -9.98 0.17 -13.41
CA HIS A 55 -9.58 0.76 -14.69
C HIS A 55 -8.08 0.61 -14.90
N HIS A 56 -7.71 0.00 -16.03
CA HIS A 56 -6.31 -0.14 -16.39
C HIS A 56 -5.67 1.22 -16.72
N LEU A 57 -4.64 1.58 -15.95
CA LEU A 57 -3.75 2.69 -16.22
C LEU A 57 -2.29 2.24 -16.01
N PRO A 58 -1.46 2.23 -17.06
CA PRO A 58 -0.14 1.62 -17.00
C PRO A 58 0.87 2.44 -16.18
N TYR A 59 0.78 3.77 -16.22
CA TYR A 59 1.74 4.68 -15.59
C TYR A 59 3.20 4.34 -15.95
N HIS A 60 3.53 4.30 -17.26
CA HIS A 60 4.83 3.83 -17.78
C HIS A 60 6.05 4.53 -17.16
N GLY A 61 5.87 5.77 -16.68
CA GLY A 61 6.85 6.50 -15.90
C GLY A 61 6.20 7.44 -14.90
N LEU A 62 7.00 8.33 -14.32
CA LEU A 62 6.46 9.40 -13.48
C LEU A 62 5.75 10.49 -14.30
N TYR A 63 6.11 10.64 -15.58
CA TYR A 63 5.62 11.70 -16.47
C TYR A 63 4.81 11.16 -17.65
N ASP A 64 3.96 10.14 -17.41
CA ASP A 64 3.04 9.61 -18.42
C ASP A 64 1.77 10.48 -18.47
N MET A 65 1.82 11.51 -19.33
CA MET A 65 0.71 12.44 -19.53
C MET A 65 -0.58 11.76 -20.03
N PRO A 66 -0.55 10.80 -20.98
CA PRO A 66 -1.74 10.03 -21.32
C PRO A 66 -2.42 9.37 -20.11
N SER A 67 -1.67 8.67 -19.26
CA SER A 67 -2.24 8.07 -18.04
C SER A 67 -2.78 9.10 -17.07
N LEU A 68 -2.11 10.25 -16.91
CA LEU A 68 -2.57 11.35 -16.06
C LEU A 68 -3.91 11.93 -16.56
N LEU A 69 -4.02 12.22 -17.86
CA LEU A 69 -5.24 12.78 -18.45
C LEU A 69 -6.40 11.79 -18.39
N ARG A 70 -6.13 10.50 -18.60
CA ARG A 70 -7.13 9.44 -18.43
C ARG A 70 -7.61 9.36 -16.99
N LEU A 71 -6.72 9.43 -16.00
CA LEU A 71 -7.08 9.46 -14.58
C LEU A 71 -7.96 10.67 -14.24
N ALA A 72 -7.61 11.86 -14.75
CA ALA A 72 -8.40 13.07 -14.51
C ALA A 72 -9.80 12.98 -15.16
N ARG A 73 -9.90 12.46 -16.39
CA ARG A 73 -11.18 12.22 -17.07
C ARG A 73 -12.02 11.19 -16.32
N LEU A 74 -11.40 10.11 -15.86
CA LEU A 74 -12.04 9.08 -15.06
C LEU A 74 -12.62 9.67 -13.77
N ALA A 75 -11.84 10.47 -13.04
CA ALA A 75 -12.31 11.13 -11.82
C ALA A 75 -13.53 12.04 -12.04
N ARG A 76 -13.61 12.72 -13.18
CA ARG A 76 -14.80 13.52 -13.54
C ARG A 76 -15.99 12.65 -13.90
N ARG A 77 -15.79 11.66 -14.79
CA ARG A 77 -16.86 10.76 -15.27
C ARG A 77 -17.49 9.96 -14.14
N GLU A 78 -16.67 9.47 -13.22
CA GLU A 78 -17.12 8.66 -12.10
C GLU A 78 -17.65 9.48 -10.93
N HIS A 79 -17.64 10.82 -11.05
CA HIS A 79 -17.99 11.75 -9.98
C HIS A 79 -17.23 11.45 -8.67
N ALA A 80 -15.94 11.12 -8.79
CA ALA A 80 -15.11 10.77 -7.64
C ALA A 80 -15.05 11.92 -6.63
N ALA A 81 -15.23 11.61 -5.35
CA ALA A 81 -15.13 12.59 -4.28
C ALA A 81 -13.68 13.00 -4.02
N LEU A 82 -12.74 12.04 -4.12
CA LEU A 82 -11.31 12.28 -4.01
C LEU A 82 -10.50 11.23 -4.78
N ILE A 83 -9.23 11.54 -5.01
CA ILE A 83 -8.24 10.62 -5.56
C ILE A 83 -7.18 10.33 -4.50
N HIS A 84 -7.00 9.06 -4.17
CA HIS A 84 -6.08 8.59 -3.13
C HIS A 84 -4.86 7.91 -3.75
N GLY A 85 -3.71 8.57 -3.69
CA GLY A 85 -2.46 8.05 -4.22
C GLY A 85 -1.63 7.28 -3.20
N HIS A 86 -1.15 6.10 -3.55
CA HIS A 86 -0.24 5.31 -2.71
C HIS A 86 1.17 5.34 -3.28
N LEU A 87 2.16 5.43 -2.38
CA LEU A 87 3.58 5.57 -2.73
C LEU A 87 3.85 6.87 -3.52
N THR A 88 5.12 7.12 -3.82
CA THR A 88 5.57 8.30 -4.56
C THR A 88 4.87 8.49 -5.91
N ARG A 89 4.74 7.40 -6.69
CA ARG A 89 4.13 7.49 -8.04
C ARG A 89 2.63 7.73 -7.93
N GLY A 90 1.92 7.00 -7.07
CA GLY A 90 0.49 7.22 -6.88
C GLY A 90 0.19 8.61 -6.33
N ALA A 91 0.98 9.11 -5.38
CA ALA A 91 0.85 10.47 -4.86
C ALA A 91 1.03 11.54 -5.95
N TYR A 92 2.00 11.36 -6.84
CA TYR A 92 2.22 12.24 -7.98
C TYR A 92 1.00 12.31 -8.90
N TYR A 93 0.49 11.14 -9.34
CA TYR A 93 -0.66 11.08 -10.25
C TYR A 93 -1.94 11.56 -9.59
N ALA A 94 -2.21 11.17 -8.34
CA ALA A 94 -3.38 11.61 -7.60
C ALA A 94 -3.39 13.14 -7.41
N GLY A 95 -2.24 13.73 -7.05
CA GLY A 95 -2.11 15.17 -6.87
C GLY A 95 -2.40 15.97 -8.13
N TRP A 96 -1.81 15.57 -9.26
CA TRP A 96 -2.04 16.25 -10.54
C TRP A 96 -3.43 15.97 -11.12
N ALA A 97 -3.89 14.72 -11.10
CA ALA A 97 -5.20 14.37 -11.64
C ALA A 97 -6.31 15.01 -10.81
N GLY A 98 -6.16 15.10 -9.48
CA GLY A 98 -7.09 15.80 -8.60
C GLY A 98 -7.19 17.27 -8.98
N ARG A 99 -6.05 17.96 -9.14
CA ARG A 99 -6.03 19.36 -9.61
C ARG A 99 -6.71 19.54 -10.96
N LEU A 100 -6.40 18.68 -11.94
CA LEU A 100 -7.02 18.76 -13.26
C LEU A 100 -8.52 18.46 -13.19
N ALA A 101 -8.93 17.49 -12.39
CA ALA A 101 -10.33 17.08 -12.25
C ALA A 101 -11.16 18.01 -11.36
N GLY A 102 -10.54 18.97 -10.65
CA GLY A 102 -11.21 19.78 -9.64
C GLY A 102 -11.61 18.96 -8.40
N ARG A 103 -10.84 17.93 -8.06
CA ARG A 103 -11.08 17.02 -6.92
C ARG A 103 -9.93 17.07 -5.91
N PRO A 104 -10.21 16.97 -4.60
CA PRO A 104 -9.17 16.83 -3.60
C PRO A 104 -8.40 15.52 -3.81
N SER A 105 -7.15 15.52 -3.35
CA SER A 105 -6.32 14.31 -3.36
C SER A 105 -5.74 14.04 -1.97
N VAL A 106 -5.60 12.76 -1.66
CA VAL A 106 -4.93 12.24 -0.46
C VAL A 106 -3.76 11.39 -0.91
N ALA A 107 -2.67 11.37 -0.14
CA ALA A 107 -1.55 10.49 -0.44
C ALA A 107 -1.13 9.68 0.79
N THR A 108 -0.93 8.37 0.64
CA THR A 108 -0.34 7.51 1.69
C THR A 108 1.13 7.23 1.41
N ALA A 109 1.99 7.63 2.35
CA ALA A 109 3.41 7.33 2.37
C ALA A 109 3.68 6.05 3.17
N HIS A 110 4.32 5.07 2.54
CA HIS A 110 4.55 3.72 3.10
C HIS A 110 5.96 3.49 3.65
N SER A 111 6.91 4.41 3.40
CA SER A 111 8.30 4.21 3.78
C SER A 111 9.06 5.51 3.98
N THR A 112 10.20 5.39 4.66
CA THR A 112 11.19 6.45 4.87
C THR A 112 12.17 6.60 3.70
N ASN A 113 11.95 5.89 2.59
CA ASN A 113 12.93 5.82 1.50
C ASN A 113 12.50 6.67 0.30
N ALA A 114 11.24 7.09 0.26
CA ALA A 114 10.66 7.79 -0.86
C ALA A 114 9.75 8.91 -0.36
N GLY A 115 10.32 10.12 -0.21
CA GLY A 115 9.67 11.32 0.33
C GLY A 115 9.41 12.41 -0.71
N LYS A 116 9.15 12.06 -1.97
CA LYS A 116 8.94 13.04 -3.05
C LYS A 116 7.49 13.01 -3.53
N HIS A 117 7.05 14.12 -4.12
CA HIS A 117 5.77 14.25 -4.86
C HIS A 117 4.48 14.16 -4.03
N PHE A 118 4.55 14.23 -2.70
CA PHE A 118 3.37 14.29 -1.84
C PHE A 118 2.75 15.69 -1.73
N GLY A 119 3.48 16.75 -2.10
CA GLY A 119 3.12 18.13 -1.80
C GLY A 119 1.84 18.66 -2.46
N ARG A 120 1.32 17.95 -3.47
CA ARG A 120 0.05 18.28 -4.14
C ARG A 120 -1.18 17.68 -3.43
N ALA A 121 -1.00 16.68 -2.58
CA ALA A 121 -2.10 16.02 -1.88
C ALA A 121 -2.63 16.91 -0.74
N ALA A 122 -3.93 17.20 -0.70
CA ALA A 122 -4.55 18.03 0.33
C ALA A 122 -4.26 17.51 1.76
N ARG A 123 -4.15 16.19 1.91
CA ARG A 123 -3.69 15.50 3.11
C ARG A 123 -2.70 14.38 2.77
N ILE A 124 -1.79 14.13 3.70
CA ILE A 124 -0.81 13.05 3.63
C ILE A 124 -1.04 12.12 4.82
N ILE A 125 -1.20 10.83 4.53
CA ILE A 125 -1.27 9.77 5.53
C ILE A 125 0.12 9.14 5.63
N ALA A 126 0.69 9.15 6.83
CA ALA A 126 1.90 8.41 7.14
C ALA A 126 1.52 7.10 7.84
N VAL A 127 2.02 5.97 7.35
CA VAL A 127 1.69 4.65 7.95
C VAL A 127 2.35 4.40 9.32
N SER A 128 3.24 5.28 9.75
CA SER A 128 3.88 5.25 11.07
C SER A 128 4.43 6.63 11.44
N ASP A 129 4.71 6.83 12.73
CA ASP A 129 5.35 8.06 13.19
C ASP A 129 6.76 8.23 12.64
N ALA A 130 7.46 7.14 12.32
CA ALA A 130 8.75 7.20 11.65
C ALA A 130 8.62 7.81 10.24
N VAL A 131 7.59 7.41 9.48
CA VAL A 131 7.30 8.00 8.16
C VAL A 131 6.86 9.45 8.30
N ARG A 132 6.05 9.76 9.32
CA ARG A 132 5.62 11.15 9.59
C ARG A 132 6.82 12.06 9.86
N ARG A 133 7.71 11.68 10.77
CA ARG A 133 8.95 12.42 11.08
C ARG A 133 9.80 12.61 9.82
N PHE A 134 10.03 11.54 9.08
CA PHE A 134 10.80 11.60 7.83
C PHE A 134 10.23 12.60 6.81
N LEU A 135 8.90 12.68 6.67
CA LEU A 135 8.28 13.66 5.77
C LEU A 135 8.42 15.09 6.29
N ILE A 136 8.27 15.31 7.59
CA ILE A 136 8.48 16.63 8.21
C ILE A 136 9.93 17.10 8.00
N GLU A 137 10.90 16.21 8.22
CA GLU A 137 12.34 16.47 7.97
C GLU A 137 12.63 16.79 6.50
N ARG A 138 11.80 16.31 5.57
CA ARG A 138 11.86 16.64 4.13
C ARG A 138 11.18 17.97 3.77
N GLY A 139 10.64 18.69 4.74
CA GLY A 139 10.01 20.00 4.57
C GLY A 139 8.52 19.97 4.22
N TYR A 140 7.84 18.83 4.39
CA TYR A 140 6.38 18.81 4.28
C TYR A 140 5.73 19.43 5.52
N ASP A 141 4.66 20.19 5.29
CA ASP A 141 3.86 20.79 6.35
C ASP A 141 3.26 19.73 7.29
N ALA A 142 3.65 19.78 8.57
CA ALA A 142 3.21 18.87 9.61
C ALA A 142 1.69 18.90 9.83
N GLY A 143 1.02 20.04 9.58
CA GLY A 143 -0.43 20.19 9.69
C GLY A 143 -1.21 19.43 8.60
N ARG A 144 -0.53 19.01 7.53
CA ARG A 144 -1.12 18.19 6.46
C ARG A 144 -0.86 16.70 6.63
N ILE A 145 -0.03 16.29 7.60
CA ILE A 145 0.39 14.89 7.79
C ILE A 145 -0.29 14.29 9.02
N VAL A 146 -1.04 13.21 8.80
CA VAL A 146 -1.71 12.42 9.84
C VAL A 146 -1.09 11.03 9.88
N THR A 147 -0.74 10.53 11.06
CA THR A 147 -0.34 9.13 11.23
C THR A 147 -1.60 8.24 11.27
N VAL A 148 -1.65 7.23 10.41
CA VAL A 148 -2.65 6.15 10.46
C VAL A 148 -1.91 4.84 10.29
N HIS A 149 -1.85 4.03 11.34
CA HIS A 149 -1.20 2.73 11.29
C HIS A 149 -1.94 1.76 10.38
N ASN A 150 -1.20 0.86 9.74
CA ASN A 150 -1.80 -0.21 8.96
C ASN A 150 -2.58 -1.15 9.88
N GLY A 151 -3.85 -1.39 9.57
CA GLY A 151 -4.61 -2.48 10.15
C GLY A 151 -4.11 -3.82 9.62
N VAL A 152 -4.11 -4.83 10.47
CA VAL A 152 -3.89 -6.23 10.10
C VAL A 152 -5.07 -7.04 10.62
N PRO A 153 -5.65 -7.94 9.81
CA PRO A 153 -6.70 -8.83 10.29
C PRO A 153 -6.20 -9.67 11.46
N ASP A 154 -7.08 -9.93 12.42
CA ASP A 154 -6.77 -10.86 13.50
C ASP A 154 -6.74 -12.29 12.95
N ALA A 155 -5.53 -12.82 12.80
CA ALA A 155 -5.30 -14.16 12.27
C ALA A 155 -5.55 -15.27 13.32
N THR A 156 -5.77 -14.93 14.59
CA THR A 156 -5.91 -15.92 15.67
C THR A 156 -7.17 -16.76 15.54
N ALA A 157 -8.24 -16.20 14.97
CA ALA A 157 -9.53 -16.88 14.79
C ALA A 157 -9.44 -18.12 13.86
N HIS A 158 -8.46 -18.16 12.96
CA HIS A 158 -8.26 -19.26 12.01
C HIS A 158 -6.89 -19.94 12.20
N ALA A 159 -6.18 -19.62 13.29
CA ALA A 159 -4.85 -20.15 13.52
C ALA A 159 -4.95 -21.63 13.95
N PRO A 160 -4.19 -22.55 13.33
CA PRO A 160 -4.07 -23.92 13.83
C PRO A 160 -3.45 -23.91 15.23
N SER A 161 -3.66 -24.99 15.99
CA SER A 161 -2.92 -25.17 17.25
C SER A 161 -1.42 -25.14 16.99
N ARG A 162 -0.65 -24.78 18.02
CA ARG A 162 0.81 -24.77 17.93
C ARG A 162 1.36 -26.12 17.46
N GLU A 163 0.79 -27.21 17.94
CA GLU A 163 1.18 -28.58 17.61
C GLU A 163 0.89 -28.89 16.14
N ALA A 164 -0.32 -28.54 15.67
CA ALA A 164 -0.72 -28.73 14.28
C ALA A 164 0.13 -27.90 13.32
N ALA A 165 0.42 -26.63 13.65
CA ALA A 165 1.29 -25.77 12.86
C ALA A 165 2.70 -26.34 12.74
N ARG A 166 3.27 -26.85 13.84
CA ARG A 166 4.61 -27.46 13.85
C ARG A 166 4.65 -28.74 13.03
N ALA A 167 3.66 -29.61 13.20
CA ALA A 167 3.55 -30.85 12.43
C ALA A 167 3.44 -30.56 10.93
N ALA A 168 2.58 -29.61 10.53
CA ALA A 168 2.42 -29.21 9.12
C ALA A 168 3.69 -28.63 8.49
N LEU A 169 4.56 -28.00 9.30
CA LEU A 169 5.84 -27.45 8.86
C LEU A 169 7.02 -28.41 9.03
N GLY A 170 6.78 -29.66 9.46
CA GLY A 170 7.85 -30.64 9.71
C GLY A 170 8.81 -30.24 10.85
N LEU A 171 8.37 -29.36 11.76
CA LEU A 171 9.21 -28.86 12.84
C LEU A 171 9.17 -29.82 14.04
N ALA A 172 10.30 -30.48 14.28
CA ALA A 172 10.51 -31.31 15.47
C ALA A 172 10.12 -30.55 16.76
N PRO A 173 9.61 -31.23 17.80
CA PRO A 173 9.18 -30.58 19.05
C PRO A 173 10.38 -30.07 19.87
N LYS A 174 10.97 -28.95 19.44
CA LYS A 174 11.96 -28.18 20.18
C LYS A 174 11.29 -27.06 20.99
N ARG A 175 12.04 -26.50 21.95
CA ARG A 175 11.60 -25.38 22.79
C ARG A 175 11.23 -24.15 21.97
N TYR A 176 12.01 -23.83 20.93
CA TYR A 176 11.81 -22.65 20.09
C TYR A 176 11.68 -23.00 18.60
N ALA A 177 11.01 -22.11 17.86
CA ALA A 177 11.04 -22.02 16.40
C ALA A 177 11.02 -20.53 16.07
N VAL A 178 11.85 -20.09 15.13
CA VAL A 178 11.94 -18.68 14.76
C VAL A 178 11.53 -18.51 13.31
N PHE A 179 10.68 -17.52 13.05
CA PHE A 179 10.13 -17.23 11.73
C PHE A 179 10.43 -15.78 11.36
N ALA A 180 10.79 -15.58 10.10
CA ALA A 180 11.11 -14.25 9.57
C ALA A 180 10.35 -14.01 8.26
N PRO A 181 9.05 -13.70 8.32
CA PRO A 181 8.23 -13.56 7.12
C PRO A 181 8.53 -12.22 6.42
N PHE A 182 9.33 -12.27 5.36
CA PHE A 182 9.58 -11.10 4.51
C PHE A 182 9.91 -11.48 3.06
N THR A 183 9.71 -10.52 2.16
CA THR A 183 10.19 -10.61 0.77
C THR A 183 11.71 -10.62 0.73
N THR A 184 12.32 -11.56 0.01
CA THR A 184 13.77 -11.61 -0.25
C THR A 184 14.19 -10.41 -1.09
N ARG A 185 14.73 -9.37 -0.44
CA ARG A 185 15.29 -8.18 -1.08
C ARG A 185 16.56 -7.78 -0.33
N PRO A 186 17.58 -7.19 -0.99
CA PRO A 186 18.84 -6.74 -0.37
C PRO A 186 18.67 -5.97 0.94
N GLN A 187 17.77 -5.00 0.95
CA GLN A 187 17.42 -4.21 2.14
C GLN A 187 16.81 -5.01 3.31
N LYS A 188 16.45 -6.28 3.10
CA LYS A 188 15.91 -7.22 4.09
C LYS A 188 16.80 -8.46 4.27
N HIS A 189 17.94 -8.55 3.55
CA HIS A 189 18.86 -9.70 3.56
C HIS A 189 19.84 -9.69 4.75
N TRP A 190 19.62 -8.86 5.77
CA TRP A 190 20.55 -8.67 6.88
C TRP A 190 20.63 -9.86 7.87
N PHE A 191 20.46 -11.10 7.44
CA PHE A 191 20.28 -12.16 8.42
C PHE A 191 20.90 -13.52 8.12
N GLU A 192 21.52 -13.81 6.97
CA GLU A 192 22.09 -15.16 6.80
C GLU A 192 23.20 -15.42 7.84
N ASP A 193 24.16 -14.50 7.96
CA ASP A 193 25.21 -14.57 8.98
C ASP A 193 24.65 -14.51 10.41
N ALA A 194 23.61 -13.69 10.64
CA ALA A 194 22.97 -13.58 11.95
C ALA A 194 22.21 -14.85 12.35
N TRP A 195 21.54 -15.51 11.40
CA TRP A 195 20.87 -16.80 11.61
C TRP A 195 21.90 -17.91 11.85
N GLN A 196 23.00 -17.92 11.09
CA GLN A 196 24.10 -18.85 11.31
C GLN A 196 24.74 -18.66 12.69
N ALA A 197 24.89 -17.42 13.16
CA ALA A 197 25.37 -17.12 14.51
C ALA A 197 24.37 -17.46 15.63
N LEU A 198 23.06 -17.33 15.36
CA LEU A 198 22.01 -17.61 16.33
C LEU A 198 21.73 -19.11 16.45
N GLY A 199 21.76 -19.85 15.34
CA GLY A 199 21.37 -21.26 15.23
C GLY A 199 22.00 -22.20 16.28
N PRO A 200 23.30 -22.09 16.59
CA PRO A 200 23.95 -22.89 17.63
C PRO A 200 23.53 -22.54 19.07
N ARG A 201 22.87 -21.41 19.30
CA ARG A 201 22.50 -20.87 20.63
C ARG A 201 21.05 -21.15 21.04
N VAL A 202 20.24 -21.75 20.17
CA VAL A 202 18.78 -22.02 20.34
C VAL A 202 18.44 -23.49 20.13
#